data_AF-A0A067Q0N1-F1
#
_entry.id   AF-A0A067Q0N1-F1
#
_cell.length_a   1.000
_cell.length_b   1.000
_cell.length_c   1.000
_cell.angle_alpha   90.00
_cell.angle_beta   90.00
_cell.angle_gamma   90.00
#
_symmetry.space_group_name_H-M   'P 1'
#
loop_
_entity.id
_entity.type
_entity.pdbx_description
1 polymer ?
#
loop_
_entity_poly.entity_id
_entity_poly.type
_entity_poly.pdbx_seq_one_letter_code
_entity_poly.pdbx_strand_id
1 'polypeptide(L)'
;MPSGLERLSQRNPQMVISAARNGSLSALSTLLKTESWASLPGSLSLDLLRIFYSHLKETQVPEVLDEANWALPQCRQAQSCLLALSRLRTLPMPSRESRRVIDSILNAWPGIFKWSDFFIRGRLALDDSPDIMERETNLIRCWYTLHASDPRVCEVIVNTPGAVEIIAKLWMRARDDPSANLPSFYIVGMVTCLLADILPMISTSTASDRIVNGSGDTPSAVARTALSRLTSSIQVQTIDAFDVGKCACVIQGLTDADEVLQPLLKANAIKTITKSILAFTKRAASLDQESITATAILFSLLRHLLDKTPGLSSAVQAVKAGLLFALVDTFPLFPQLDLVKRGAILPFVTHVLPRFTVYPPVLEAMVASVRQITSLRMAIGTDRVMGDIWLTFLKIIAVRHHAFLAEESKGANKNNECQNERCGKIDHKKAYKKCSRCGLAYYFNEETEKNGMVYRKDPVQDFIATLAKSDIERMLPTLREEAAQHYPNHPLTSMMVKVNYCAMSPTVKVLPISRFEPDPNSSSACLHQIRFMLERVLKNPEKWTWVVARSCAMITTFMTGNIWS
;
A
#
# COMPACT_ATOMS: atom_id res chain seq x y z
N MET A 1 -30.56 6.71 38.98
CA MET A 1 -30.08 7.20 40.29
C MET A 1 -28.67 6.68 40.52
N PRO A 2 -27.73 7.50 41.00
CA PRO A 2 -26.37 7.04 41.26
C PRO A 2 -26.37 5.92 42.29
N SER A 3 -25.57 4.88 42.03
CA SER A 3 -25.47 3.70 42.89
C SER A 3 -24.99 4.11 44.30
N GLY A 4 -25.33 3.33 45.34
CA GLY A 4 -24.90 3.65 46.72
C GLY A 4 -23.37 3.82 46.84
N LEU A 5 -22.61 3.08 46.01
CA LEU A 5 -21.16 3.15 45.91
C LEU A 5 -20.64 4.42 45.22
N GLU A 6 -21.34 4.95 44.22
CA GLU A 6 -20.99 6.26 43.64
C GLU A 6 -21.11 7.38 44.67
N ARG A 7 -22.18 7.37 45.48
CA ARG A 7 -22.34 8.33 46.59
C ARG A 7 -21.26 8.16 47.65
N LEU A 8 -20.84 6.92 47.92
CA LEU A 8 -19.73 6.62 48.82
C LEU A 8 -18.38 7.09 48.26
N SER A 9 -18.15 6.97 46.95
CA SER A 9 -16.93 7.49 46.32
C SER A 9 -16.81 9.00 46.43
N GLN A 10 -17.94 9.71 46.36
CA GLN A 10 -18.00 11.16 46.57
C GLN A 10 -17.82 11.55 48.04
N ARG A 11 -18.34 10.75 48.98
CA ARG A 11 -18.30 11.05 50.42
C ARG A 11 -17.00 10.60 51.10
N ASN A 12 -16.42 9.48 50.68
CA ASN A 12 -15.22 8.89 51.28
C ASN A 12 -14.35 8.15 50.23
N PRO A 13 -13.64 8.91 49.36
CA PRO A 13 -12.81 8.31 48.31
C PRO A 13 -11.67 7.45 48.87
N GLN A 14 -11.13 7.77 50.05
CA GLN A 14 -10.05 7.01 50.67
C GLN A 14 -10.46 5.59 51.06
N MET A 15 -11.70 5.41 51.54
CA MET A 15 -12.23 4.08 51.83
C MET A 15 -12.34 3.23 50.56
N VAL A 16 -12.79 3.81 49.45
CA VAL A 16 -12.88 3.11 48.15
C VAL A 16 -11.50 2.76 47.62
N ILE A 17 -10.53 3.69 47.69
CA ILE A 17 -9.13 3.48 47.29
C ILE A 17 -8.48 2.36 48.13
N SER A 18 -8.67 2.38 49.45
CA SER A 18 -8.15 1.33 50.36
C SER A 18 -8.77 -0.03 50.06
N ALA A 19 -10.10 -0.08 49.87
CA ALA A 19 -10.80 -1.31 49.51
C ALA A 19 -10.34 -1.86 48.15
N ALA A 20 -10.13 -0.99 47.15
CA ALA A 20 -9.62 -1.39 45.84
C ALA A 20 -8.17 -1.89 45.92
N ARG A 21 -7.32 -1.27 46.74
CA ARG A 21 -5.95 -1.73 47.02
C ARG A 21 -5.94 -3.13 47.62
N ASN A 22 -6.93 -3.45 48.44
CA ASN A 22 -7.12 -4.78 49.05
C ASN A 22 -7.86 -5.78 48.13
N GLY A 23 -8.09 -5.43 46.86
CA GLY A 23 -8.67 -6.34 45.86
C GLY A 23 -10.20 -6.42 45.85
N SER A 24 -10.90 -5.48 46.48
CA SER A 24 -12.37 -5.44 46.40
C SER A 24 -12.84 -5.14 44.99
N LEU A 25 -13.50 -6.12 44.35
CA LEU A 25 -14.05 -5.99 42.99
C LEU A 25 -15.10 -4.88 42.89
N SER A 26 -15.92 -4.68 43.92
CA SER A 26 -16.91 -3.61 43.93
C SER A 26 -16.24 -2.24 43.99
N ALA A 27 -15.16 -2.09 44.77
CA ALA A 27 -14.39 -0.87 44.82
C ALA A 27 -13.65 -0.58 43.49
N LEU A 28 -13.02 -1.60 42.89
CA LEU A 28 -12.42 -1.49 41.55
C LEU A 28 -13.45 -1.09 40.50
N SER A 29 -14.63 -1.71 40.52
CA SER A 29 -15.77 -1.36 39.65
C SER A 29 -16.28 0.07 39.88
N THR A 30 -16.18 0.57 41.10
CA THR A 30 -16.56 1.96 41.42
C THR A 30 -15.54 2.95 40.86
N LEU A 31 -14.24 2.66 41.02
CA LEU A 31 -13.17 3.48 40.42
C LEU A 31 -13.27 3.50 38.88
N LEU A 32 -13.60 2.35 38.28
CA LEU A 32 -13.87 2.19 36.86
C LEU A 32 -14.95 3.16 36.35
N LYS A 33 -16.07 3.27 37.07
CA LYS A 33 -17.22 4.11 36.71
C LYS A 33 -16.98 5.61 36.85
N THR A 34 -15.85 6.02 37.41
CA THR A 34 -15.54 7.43 37.58
C THR A 34 -15.19 8.02 36.20
N GLU A 35 -16.17 8.65 35.53
CA GLU A 35 -16.12 9.06 34.11
C GLU A 35 -14.98 10.03 33.76
N SER A 36 -14.34 10.65 34.75
CA SER A 36 -13.30 11.64 34.52
C SER A 36 -12.10 11.42 35.43
N TRP A 37 -11.21 10.51 35.02
CA TRP A 37 -9.86 10.47 35.57
C TRP A 37 -9.10 11.77 35.29
N ALA A 38 -9.44 12.47 34.21
CA ALA A 38 -8.86 13.76 33.84
C ALA A 38 -9.20 14.89 34.83
N SER A 39 -10.27 14.75 35.62
CA SER A 39 -10.59 15.72 36.68
C SER A 39 -9.98 15.34 38.03
N LEU A 40 -9.28 14.21 38.13
CA LEU A 40 -8.58 13.86 39.36
C LEU A 40 -7.24 14.62 39.42
N PRO A 41 -6.87 15.17 40.58
CA PRO A 41 -5.52 15.69 40.82
C PRO A 41 -4.45 14.68 40.43
N GLY A 42 -3.32 15.15 39.87
CA GLY A 42 -2.24 14.28 39.37
C GLY A 42 -1.64 13.32 40.40
N SER A 43 -1.71 13.65 41.69
CA SER A 43 -1.32 12.73 42.77
C SER A 43 -2.28 11.54 42.91
N LEU A 44 -3.58 11.77 42.78
CA LEU A 44 -4.61 10.74 42.86
C LEU A 44 -4.58 9.81 41.65
N SER A 45 -4.26 10.32 40.45
CA SER A 45 -4.13 9.48 39.26
C SER A 45 -2.95 8.49 39.38
N LEU A 46 -1.81 8.92 39.93
CA LEU A 46 -0.67 8.03 40.19
C LEU A 46 -1.00 6.95 41.22
N ASP A 47 -1.74 7.28 42.28
CA ASP A 47 -2.14 6.30 43.29
C ASP A 47 -3.15 5.28 42.76
N LEU A 48 -4.05 5.70 41.87
CA LEU A 48 -4.96 4.80 41.18
C LEU A 48 -4.21 3.84 40.26
N LEU A 49 -3.27 4.35 39.46
CA LEU A 49 -2.42 3.51 38.60
C LEU A 49 -1.64 2.48 39.41
N ARG A 50 -1.08 2.87 40.55
CA ARG A 50 -0.40 1.93 41.48
C ARG A 50 -1.32 0.81 41.96
N ILE A 51 -2.60 1.12 42.24
CA ILE A 51 -3.58 0.11 42.61
C ILE A 51 -3.80 -0.86 41.45
N PHE A 52 -4.05 -0.37 40.24
CA PHE A 52 -4.28 -1.25 39.09
C PHE A 52 -3.06 -2.11 38.77
N TYR A 53 -1.86 -1.53 38.77
CA TYR A 53 -0.62 -2.28 38.52
C TYR A 53 -0.31 -3.30 39.62
N SER A 54 -0.75 -3.06 40.87
CA SER A 54 -0.56 -4.04 41.95
C SER A 54 -1.34 -5.35 41.76
N HIS A 55 -2.44 -5.30 41.00
CA HIS A 55 -3.27 -6.45 40.60
C HIS A 55 -2.92 -7.00 39.22
N LEU A 56 -1.94 -6.39 38.54
CA LEU A 56 -1.45 -6.81 37.23
C LEU A 56 -0.02 -7.33 37.33
N LYS A 57 0.40 -7.87 38.48
CA LYS A 57 1.75 -8.41 38.63
C LYS A 57 1.90 -9.70 37.83
N GLU A 58 3.07 -9.85 37.21
CA GLU A 58 3.45 -11.03 36.44
C GLU A 58 3.32 -12.33 37.25
N THR A 59 3.70 -12.28 38.54
CA THR A 59 3.67 -13.42 39.47
C THR A 59 2.27 -13.87 39.87
N GLN A 60 1.22 -13.13 39.49
CA GLN A 60 -0.17 -13.47 39.81
C GLN A 60 -0.89 -14.17 38.64
N VAL A 61 -0.24 -14.23 37.47
CA VAL A 61 -0.80 -14.86 36.27
C VAL A 61 -0.77 -16.39 36.46
N PRO A 62 -1.92 -17.09 36.36
CA PRO A 62 -1.93 -18.54 36.45
C PRO A 62 -1.11 -19.18 35.31
N GLU A 63 -0.36 -20.23 35.62
CA GLU A 63 0.45 -20.95 34.62
C GLU A 63 -0.41 -21.86 33.73
N VAL A 64 -1.49 -22.42 34.29
CA VAL A 64 -2.37 -23.38 33.61
C VAL A 64 -3.64 -22.69 33.14
N LEU A 65 -4.02 -22.95 31.89
CA LEU A 65 -5.26 -22.45 31.29
C LEU A 65 -6.38 -23.48 31.52
N ASP A 66 -7.13 -23.33 32.61
CA ASP A 66 -8.31 -24.14 32.92
C ASP A 66 -9.46 -23.28 33.49
N GLU A 67 -10.70 -23.78 33.42
CA GLU A 67 -11.89 -23.04 33.89
C GLU A 67 -11.81 -22.65 35.38
N ALA A 68 -11.15 -23.46 36.21
CA ALA A 68 -11.00 -23.18 37.63
C ALA A 68 -10.12 -21.94 37.87
N ASN A 69 -9.03 -21.80 37.12
CA ASN A 69 -8.14 -20.64 37.18
C ASN A 69 -8.82 -19.37 36.69
N TRP A 70 -9.71 -19.46 35.72
CA TRP A 70 -10.51 -18.32 35.27
C TRP A 70 -11.47 -17.78 36.34
N ALA A 71 -11.97 -18.65 37.22
CA ALA A 71 -12.87 -18.26 38.31
C ALA A 71 -12.16 -17.57 39.49
N LEU A 72 -10.82 -17.62 39.54
CA LEU A 72 -10.03 -17.05 40.62
C LEU A 72 -10.30 -15.54 40.79
N PRO A 73 -10.39 -15.03 42.04
CA PRO A 73 -10.60 -13.61 42.30
C PRO A 73 -9.58 -12.71 41.61
N GLN A 74 -8.32 -13.12 41.56
CA GLN A 74 -7.22 -12.38 40.91
C GLN A 74 -7.43 -12.19 39.40
N CYS A 75 -8.01 -13.15 38.70
CA CYS A 75 -8.34 -13.02 37.28
C CYS A 75 -9.41 -11.94 37.06
N ARG A 76 -10.44 -11.91 37.91
CA ARG A 76 -11.48 -10.85 37.87
C ARG A 76 -10.92 -9.47 38.23
N GLN A 77 -10.00 -9.42 39.19
CA GLN A 77 -9.32 -8.18 39.58
C GLN A 77 -8.45 -7.67 38.41
N ALA A 78 -7.61 -8.53 37.82
CA ALA A 78 -6.77 -8.19 36.67
C ALA A 78 -7.61 -7.72 35.48
N GLN A 79 -8.69 -8.42 35.15
CA GLN A 79 -9.61 -8.01 34.09
C GLN A 79 -10.22 -6.63 34.35
N SER A 80 -10.66 -6.37 35.59
CA SER A 80 -11.19 -5.06 36.00
C SER A 80 -10.12 -3.97 35.87
N CYS A 81 -8.86 -4.28 36.19
CA CYS A 81 -7.74 -3.36 36.06
C CYS A 81 -7.38 -3.07 34.59
N LEU A 82 -7.40 -4.07 33.70
CA LEU A 82 -7.18 -3.84 32.26
C LEU A 82 -8.30 -2.99 31.65
N LEU A 83 -9.56 -3.23 32.04
CA LEU A 83 -10.68 -2.35 31.67
C LEU A 83 -10.49 -0.93 32.22
N ALA A 84 -9.87 -0.78 33.40
CA ALA A 84 -9.62 0.54 33.98
C ALA A 84 -8.55 1.30 33.20
N LEU A 85 -7.48 0.62 32.82
CA LEU A 85 -6.43 1.17 31.95
C LEU A 85 -6.98 1.54 30.56
N SER A 86 -7.97 0.81 30.05
CA SER A 86 -8.63 1.15 28.79
C SER A 86 -9.37 2.50 28.82
N ARG A 87 -9.64 3.05 30.00
CA ARG A 87 -10.33 4.34 30.21
C ARG A 87 -9.35 5.48 30.51
N LEU A 88 -8.04 5.21 30.52
CA LEU A 88 -7.04 6.27 30.59
C LEU A 88 -7.28 7.23 29.41
N ARG A 89 -7.52 8.50 29.70
CA ARG A 89 -7.53 9.51 28.63
C ARG A 89 -6.11 9.74 28.16
N THR A 90 -5.96 10.12 26.89
CA THR A 90 -4.68 10.62 26.36
C THR A 90 -4.13 11.66 27.32
N LEU A 91 -2.94 11.38 27.85
CA LEU A 91 -2.30 12.25 28.83
C LEU A 91 -2.06 13.62 28.17
N PRO A 92 -2.33 14.73 28.87
CA PRO A 92 -2.00 16.05 28.34
C PRO A 92 -0.50 16.15 28.06
N MET A 93 -0.15 17.10 27.18
CA MET A 93 1.19 17.50 26.72
C MET A 93 2.34 17.24 27.71
N PRO A 94 3.57 16.96 27.25
CA PRO A 94 4.67 16.44 28.06
C PRO A 94 4.92 17.26 29.34
N SER A 95 4.32 16.79 30.44
CA SER A 95 4.48 17.35 31.78
C SER A 95 5.33 16.41 32.64
N ARG A 96 5.85 16.90 33.77
CA ARG A 96 6.57 16.07 34.74
C ARG A 96 5.70 14.92 35.27
N GLU A 97 4.40 15.17 35.42
CA GLU A 97 3.43 14.16 35.86
C GLU A 97 3.18 13.13 34.75
N SER A 98 3.03 13.57 33.50
CA SER A 98 2.89 12.67 32.34
C SER A 98 4.09 11.71 32.28
N ARG A 99 5.33 12.20 32.46
CA ARG A 99 6.51 11.32 32.50
C ARG A 99 6.43 10.24 33.59
N ARG A 100 6.03 10.61 34.81
CA ARG A 100 5.86 9.65 35.93
C ARG A 100 4.79 8.61 35.64
N VAL A 101 3.69 9.01 35.00
CA VAL A 101 2.65 8.07 34.56
C VAL A 101 3.22 7.09 33.53
N ILE A 102 3.94 7.60 32.53
CA ILE A 102 4.57 6.75 31.52
C ILE A 102 5.58 5.79 32.15
N ASP A 103 6.45 6.26 33.04
CA ASP A 103 7.43 5.39 33.72
C ASP A 103 6.72 4.30 34.54
N SER A 104 5.56 4.62 35.12
CA SER A 104 4.70 3.64 35.81
C SER A 104 4.11 2.60 34.84
N ILE A 105 3.65 3.02 33.65
CA ILE A 105 3.17 2.12 32.58
C ILE A 105 4.31 1.18 32.15
N LEU A 106 5.50 1.71 31.87
CA LEU A 106 6.66 0.94 31.42
C LEU A 106 7.06 -0.11 32.45
N ASN A 107 7.07 0.24 33.74
CA ASN A 107 7.37 -0.70 34.82
C ASN A 107 6.31 -1.79 35.00
N ALA A 108 5.04 -1.47 34.73
CA ALA A 108 3.94 -2.42 34.84
C ALA A 108 3.74 -3.27 33.58
N TRP A 109 4.36 -2.90 32.46
CA TRP A 109 4.14 -3.52 31.16
C TRP A 109 4.32 -5.05 31.14
N PRO A 110 5.37 -5.66 31.72
CA PRO A 110 5.52 -7.13 31.70
C PRO A 110 4.30 -7.87 32.26
N GLY A 111 3.72 -7.32 33.33
CA GLY A 111 2.52 -7.84 33.96
C GLY A 111 1.26 -7.60 33.12
N ILE A 112 1.09 -6.40 32.56
CA ILE A 112 0.00 -6.07 31.63
C ILE A 112 0.01 -7.03 30.43
N PHE A 113 1.18 -7.27 29.86
CA PHE A 113 1.37 -8.17 28.73
C PHE A 113 1.02 -9.61 29.10
N LYS A 114 1.59 -10.18 30.17
CA LYS A 114 1.31 -11.58 30.56
C LYS A 114 -0.16 -11.82 30.90
N TRP A 115 -0.82 -10.88 31.56
CA TRP A 115 -2.27 -10.97 31.81
C TRP A 115 -3.08 -10.91 30.51
N SER A 116 -2.73 -10.01 29.59
CA SER A 116 -3.39 -9.92 28.29
C SER A 116 -3.24 -11.21 27.49
N ASP A 117 -2.03 -11.77 27.45
CA ASP A 117 -1.72 -13.03 26.79
C ASP A 117 -2.48 -14.21 27.42
N PHE A 118 -2.51 -14.32 28.76
CA PHE A 118 -3.30 -15.31 29.47
C PHE A 118 -4.79 -15.27 29.06
N PHE A 119 -5.39 -14.08 29.05
CA PHE A 119 -6.80 -13.93 28.68
C PHE A 119 -7.08 -14.29 27.21
N ILE A 120 -6.16 -13.95 26.31
CA ILE A 120 -6.29 -14.26 24.88
C ILE A 120 -6.09 -15.76 24.61
N ARG A 121 -5.15 -16.41 25.31
CA ARG A 121 -4.92 -17.85 25.18
C ARG A 121 -6.06 -18.65 25.76
N GLY A 122 -6.55 -18.33 26.97
CA GLY A 122 -7.66 -19.07 27.56
C GLY A 122 -8.99 -18.86 26.81
N ARG A 123 -9.16 -17.76 26.07
CA ARG A 123 -10.26 -17.62 25.11
C ARG A 123 -10.21 -18.69 24.02
N LEU A 124 -9.04 -19.02 23.46
CA LEU A 124 -8.97 -20.03 22.40
C LEU A 124 -9.50 -21.40 22.85
N ALA A 125 -9.52 -21.66 24.15
CA ALA A 125 -10.00 -22.90 24.72
C ALA A 125 -11.51 -22.88 25.05
N LEU A 126 -12.15 -21.70 25.08
CA LEU A 126 -13.51 -21.52 25.60
C LEU A 126 -14.46 -20.97 24.52
N ASP A 127 -15.70 -21.47 24.52
CA ASP A 127 -16.72 -21.25 23.47
C ASP A 127 -17.07 -19.78 23.20
N ASP A 128 -17.64 -19.47 22.02
CA ASP A 128 -17.81 -18.11 21.45
C ASP A 128 -18.92 -17.24 22.14
N SER A 129 -18.83 -17.05 23.46
CA SER A 129 -19.84 -16.32 24.24
C SER A 129 -19.73 -14.78 24.09
N PRO A 130 -20.84 -14.03 24.20
CA PRO A 130 -20.85 -12.56 24.08
C PRO A 130 -19.98 -11.86 25.13
N ASP A 131 -19.91 -12.40 26.35
CA ASP A 131 -19.05 -11.88 27.43
C ASP A 131 -17.57 -11.86 27.03
N ILE A 132 -17.14 -12.80 26.20
CA ILE A 132 -15.75 -12.90 25.77
C ILE A 132 -15.44 -11.81 24.73
N MET A 133 -16.37 -11.48 23.86
CA MET A 133 -16.20 -10.39 22.89
C MET A 133 -16.05 -9.04 23.61
N GLU A 134 -16.77 -8.82 24.71
CA GLU A 134 -16.61 -7.63 25.54
C GLU A 134 -15.21 -7.56 26.17
N ARG A 135 -14.68 -8.69 26.66
CA ARG A 135 -13.30 -8.79 27.18
C ARG A 135 -12.28 -8.48 26.09
N GLU A 136 -12.49 -9.04 24.90
CA GLU A 136 -11.79 -8.74 23.64
C GLU A 136 -11.58 -7.25 23.41
N THR A 137 -12.75 -6.61 23.33
CA THR A 137 -12.93 -5.18 23.14
C THR A 137 -12.16 -4.38 24.21
N ASN A 138 -12.23 -4.80 25.47
CA ASN A 138 -11.57 -4.10 26.57
C ASN A 138 -10.04 -4.23 26.52
N LEU A 139 -9.52 -5.39 26.11
CA LEU A 139 -8.08 -5.57 25.88
C LEU A 139 -7.58 -4.70 24.73
N ILE A 140 -8.29 -4.69 23.60
CA ILE A 140 -7.96 -3.84 22.44
C ILE A 140 -7.94 -2.37 22.86
N ARG A 141 -8.96 -1.90 23.58
CA ARG A 141 -9.02 -0.54 24.11
C ARG A 141 -7.86 -0.25 25.05
N CYS A 142 -7.52 -1.17 25.95
CA CYS A 142 -6.38 -1.03 26.86
C CYS A 142 -5.08 -0.82 26.09
N TRP A 143 -4.77 -1.72 25.15
CA TRP A 143 -3.55 -1.66 24.36
C TRP A 143 -3.48 -0.40 23.49
N TYR A 144 -4.58 -0.05 22.81
CA TYR A 144 -4.68 1.18 22.01
C TYR A 144 -4.42 2.43 22.86
N THR A 145 -5.05 2.52 24.03
CA THR A 145 -4.89 3.65 24.96
C THR A 145 -3.47 3.76 25.49
N LEU A 146 -2.85 2.65 25.90
CA LEU A 146 -1.46 2.64 26.38
C LEU A 146 -0.49 2.99 25.26
N HIS A 147 -0.67 2.42 24.08
CA HIS A 147 0.12 2.73 22.89
C HIS A 147 0.07 4.22 22.53
N ALA A 148 -1.13 4.83 22.54
CA ALA A 148 -1.33 6.23 22.19
C ALA A 148 -0.80 7.21 23.25
N SER A 149 -0.31 6.74 24.40
CA SER A 149 0.10 7.60 25.51
C SER A 149 1.51 8.20 25.36
N ASP A 150 2.49 7.45 24.86
CA ASP A 150 3.89 7.89 24.68
C ASP A 150 4.64 6.94 23.72
N PRO A 151 5.49 7.44 22.81
CA PRO A 151 6.27 6.60 21.89
C PRO A 151 7.12 5.51 22.57
N ARG A 152 7.62 5.75 23.79
CA ARG A 152 8.39 4.76 24.57
C ARG A 152 7.55 3.54 24.93
N VAL A 153 6.25 3.73 25.18
CA VAL A 153 5.33 2.62 25.45
C VAL A 153 5.16 1.79 24.18
N CYS A 154 4.99 2.44 23.02
CA CYS A 154 4.94 1.74 21.74
C CYS A 154 6.21 0.93 21.46
N GLU A 155 7.38 1.51 21.71
CA GLU A 155 8.68 0.82 21.57
C GLU A 155 8.76 -0.44 22.45
N VAL A 156 8.33 -0.35 23.72
CA VAL A 156 8.28 -1.52 24.61
C VAL A 156 7.28 -2.57 24.13
N ILE A 157 6.11 -2.16 23.62
CA ILE A 157 5.13 -3.09 23.01
C ILE A 157 5.77 -3.85 21.85
N VAL A 158 6.39 -3.13 20.90
CA VAL A 158 7.02 -3.71 19.70
C VAL A 158 8.13 -4.70 20.05
N ASN A 159 8.95 -4.36 21.03
CA ASN A 159 10.10 -5.15 21.48
C ASN A 159 9.72 -6.32 22.39
N THR A 160 8.47 -6.40 22.87
CA THR A 160 8.02 -7.51 23.71
C THR A 160 7.74 -8.74 22.82
N PRO A 161 8.40 -9.88 23.08
CA PRO A 161 8.15 -11.12 22.33
C PRO A 161 6.68 -11.57 22.48
N GLY A 162 6.00 -11.83 21.37
CA GLY A 162 4.59 -12.24 21.35
C GLY A 162 3.56 -11.10 21.30
N ALA A 163 3.96 -9.84 21.52
CA ALA A 163 3.02 -8.71 21.55
C ALA A 163 2.45 -8.36 20.17
N VAL A 164 3.29 -8.29 19.13
CA VAL A 164 2.83 -8.07 17.75
C VAL A 164 1.92 -9.20 17.30
N GLU A 165 2.25 -10.43 17.69
CA GLU A 165 1.49 -11.63 17.37
C GLU A 165 0.08 -11.58 17.99
N ILE A 166 0.00 -11.16 19.25
CA ILE A 166 -1.28 -10.89 19.93
C ILE A 166 -2.08 -9.80 19.21
N ILE A 167 -1.45 -8.70 18.82
CA ILE A 167 -2.13 -7.61 18.11
C ILE A 167 -2.66 -8.09 16.76
N ALA A 168 -1.85 -8.84 15.99
CA ALA A 168 -2.26 -9.43 14.72
C ALA A 168 -3.45 -10.39 14.88
N LYS A 169 -3.44 -11.20 15.95
CA LYS A 169 -4.55 -12.10 16.28
C LYS A 169 -5.83 -11.35 16.65
N LEU A 170 -5.73 -10.36 17.53
CA LEU A 170 -6.86 -9.48 17.89
C LEU A 170 -7.38 -8.75 16.66
N TRP A 171 -6.47 -8.27 15.81
CA TRP A 171 -6.81 -7.63 14.55
C TRP A 171 -7.59 -8.60 13.67
N MET A 172 -7.15 -9.83 13.42
CA MET A 172 -7.91 -10.78 12.59
C MET A 172 -9.27 -11.18 13.18
N ARG A 173 -9.39 -11.26 14.51
CA ARG A 173 -10.63 -11.65 15.20
C ARG A 173 -11.65 -10.54 15.31
N ALA A 174 -11.24 -9.28 15.21
CA ALA A 174 -12.16 -8.16 15.24
C ALA A 174 -13.16 -8.28 14.06
N ARG A 175 -14.44 -8.48 14.36
CA ARG A 175 -15.45 -8.73 13.33
C ARG A 175 -15.91 -7.42 12.69
N ASP A 176 -15.89 -7.38 11.37
CA ASP A 176 -16.62 -6.40 10.58
C ASP A 176 -18.09 -6.83 10.55
N ASP A 177 -18.80 -6.74 11.68
CA ASP A 177 -20.24 -7.03 11.73
C ASP A 177 -21.04 -5.73 11.54
N PRO A 178 -21.57 -5.47 10.33
CA PRO A 178 -22.39 -4.28 10.08
C PRO A 178 -23.77 -4.36 10.75
N SER A 179 -24.19 -5.54 11.24
CA SER A 179 -25.49 -5.73 11.91
C SER A 179 -25.42 -5.49 13.43
N ALA A 180 -24.22 -5.46 14.01
CA ALA A 180 -24.05 -5.11 15.40
C ALA A 180 -24.41 -3.63 15.60
N ASN A 181 -25.44 -3.35 16.42
CA ASN A 181 -26.02 -2.03 16.73
C ASN A 181 -25.06 -1.06 17.49
N LEU A 182 -23.78 -0.96 17.09
CA LEU A 182 -22.62 -0.33 17.76
C LEU A 182 -22.09 -1.13 18.97
N PRO A 183 -20.76 -1.41 19.10
CA PRO A 183 -19.61 -0.58 18.75
C PRO A 183 -18.52 -1.28 17.90
N SER A 184 -18.84 -2.30 17.10
CA SER A 184 -17.82 -3.15 16.42
C SER A 184 -16.86 -2.36 15.51
N PHE A 185 -17.37 -1.36 14.78
CA PHE A 185 -16.57 -0.52 13.89
C PHE A 185 -15.42 0.20 14.63
N TYR A 186 -15.70 0.73 15.83
CA TYR A 186 -14.68 1.40 16.64
C TYR A 186 -13.56 0.46 17.10
N ILE A 187 -13.89 -0.80 17.36
CA ILE A 187 -12.89 -1.79 17.82
C ILE A 187 -11.96 -2.19 16.68
N VAL A 188 -12.51 -2.41 15.49
CA VAL A 188 -11.72 -2.65 14.27
C VAL A 188 -10.81 -1.45 13.99
N GLY A 189 -11.33 -0.23 14.10
CA GLY A 189 -10.54 1.00 13.96
C GLY A 189 -9.37 1.05 14.96
N MET A 190 -9.63 0.85 16.25
CA MET A 190 -8.60 0.88 17.31
C MET A 190 -7.47 -0.14 17.07
N VAL A 191 -7.81 -1.40 16.80
CA VAL A 191 -6.78 -2.44 16.58
C VAL A 191 -6.06 -2.24 15.24
N THR A 192 -6.73 -1.69 14.23
CA THR A 192 -6.08 -1.30 12.96
C THR A 192 -5.12 -0.13 13.18
N CYS A 193 -5.48 0.85 14.00
CA CYS A 193 -4.60 1.96 14.35
C CYS A 193 -3.36 1.47 15.09
N LEU A 194 -3.56 0.62 16.09
CA LEU A 194 -2.48 0.00 16.84
C LEU A 194 -1.52 -0.75 15.89
N LEU A 195 -2.06 -1.58 14.99
CA LEU A 195 -1.25 -2.31 14.02
C LEU A 195 -0.53 -1.38 13.02
N ALA A 196 -1.20 -0.32 12.55
CA ALA A 196 -0.63 0.66 11.63
C ALA A 196 0.57 1.41 12.23
N ASP A 197 0.53 1.69 13.52
CA ASP A 197 1.54 2.49 14.21
C ASP A 197 2.75 1.65 14.65
N ILE A 198 2.56 0.37 15.00
CA ILE A 198 3.67 -0.54 15.35
C ILE A 198 4.42 -1.05 14.11
N LEU A 199 3.74 -1.19 12.97
CA LEU A 199 4.30 -1.79 11.76
C LEU A 199 5.60 -1.11 11.28
N PRO A 200 5.67 0.24 11.17
CA PRO A 200 6.89 0.95 10.80
C PRO A 200 8.04 0.81 11.81
N MET A 201 7.76 0.40 13.05
CA MET A 201 8.76 0.25 14.11
C MET A 201 9.41 -1.13 14.13
N ILE A 202 8.82 -2.12 13.45
CA ILE A 202 9.38 -3.47 13.33
C ILE A 202 10.34 -3.49 12.14
N SER A 203 11.47 -4.20 12.25
CA SER A 203 12.33 -4.44 11.09
C SER A 203 11.51 -5.04 9.95
N THR A 204 11.57 -4.40 8.77
CA THR A 204 10.75 -4.73 7.59
C THR A 204 10.82 -6.21 7.22
N SER A 205 11.98 -6.84 7.41
CA SER A 205 12.19 -8.26 7.10
C SER A 205 11.47 -9.23 8.05
N THR A 206 10.97 -8.78 9.21
CA THR A 206 10.35 -9.65 10.23
C THR A 206 8.90 -9.28 10.53
N ALA A 207 8.48 -8.07 10.15
CA ALA A 207 7.17 -7.53 10.50
C ALA A 207 6.03 -8.41 9.98
N SER A 208 6.08 -8.78 8.70
CA SER A 208 5.03 -9.59 8.09
C SER A 208 5.03 -11.02 8.62
N ASP A 209 6.19 -11.64 8.86
CA ASP A 209 6.26 -12.99 9.43
C ASP A 209 5.60 -13.04 10.81
N ARG A 210 5.87 -12.03 11.66
CA ARG A 210 5.21 -11.91 12.98
C ARG A 210 3.70 -11.74 12.86
N ILE A 211 3.24 -10.94 11.89
CA ILE A 211 1.80 -10.73 11.68
C ILE A 211 1.13 -11.99 11.13
N VAL A 212 1.70 -12.64 10.12
CA VAL A 212 1.16 -13.86 9.53
C VAL A 212 1.14 -14.98 10.57
N ASN A 213 2.26 -15.22 11.27
CA ASN A 213 2.32 -16.26 12.31
C ASN A 213 1.39 -15.95 13.49
N GLY A 214 1.38 -14.70 13.94
CA GLY A 214 0.52 -14.26 15.03
C GLY A 214 -0.97 -14.29 14.70
N SER A 215 -1.33 -14.07 13.45
CA SER A 215 -2.71 -14.14 12.97
C SER A 215 -3.33 -15.53 13.17
N GLY A 216 -2.51 -16.59 13.16
CA GLY A 216 -2.95 -17.98 13.13
C GLY A 216 -3.65 -18.37 11.83
N ASP A 217 -3.50 -17.59 10.76
CA ASP A 217 -4.15 -17.78 9.47
C ASP A 217 -3.12 -17.72 8.33
N THR A 218 -3.58 -17.97 7.11
CA THR A 218 -2.77 -17.93 5.90
C THR A 218 -2.49 -16.49 5.46
N PRO A 219 -1.36 -16.23 4.77
CA PRO A 219 -1.10 -14.93 4.13
C PRO A 219 -2.25 -14.42 3.25
N SER A 220 -3.00 -15.35 2.63
CA SER A 220 -4.16 -15.01 1.79
C SER A 220 -5.39 -14.57 2.58
N ALA A 221 -5.59 -15.08 3.79
CA ALA A 221 -6.64 -14.58 4.66
C ALA A 221 -6.28 -13.20 5.21
N VAL A 222 -5.04 -13.01 5.67
CA VAL A 222 -4.52 -11.69 6.13
C VAL A 222 -4.70 -10.63 5.05
N ALA A 223 -4.30 -10.93 3.81
CA ALA A 223 -4.46 -10.02 2.67
C ALA A 223 -5.94 -9.69 2.38
N ARG A 224 -6.83 -10.68 2.40
CA ARG A 224 -8.27 -10.47 2.19
C ARG A 224 -8.90 -9.64 3.30
N THR A 225 -8.55 -9.89 4.56
CA THR A 225 -9.02 -9.11 5.71
C THR A 225 -8.59 -7.66 5.60
N ALA A 226 -7.32 -7.40 5.25
CA ALA A 226 -6.81 -6.03 5.08
C ALA A 226 -7.61 -5.25 4.01
N LEU A 227 -7.84 -5.88 2.85
CA LEU A 227 -8.59 -5.26 1.75
C LEU A 227 -10.08 -5.15 2.03
N SER A 228 -10.66 -6.13 2.74
CA SER A 228 -12.05 -6.10 3.18
C SER A 228 -12.29 -4.89 4.07
N ARG A 229 -11.45 -4.66 5.07
CA ARG A 229 -11.54 -3.51 5.97
C ARG A 229 -11.44 -2.18 5.26
N LEU A 230 -10.43 -2.02 4.39
CA LEU A 230 -10.32 -0.82 3.55
C LEU A 230 -11.59 -0.60 2.69
N THR A 231 -12.17 -1.67 2.17
CA THR A 231 -13.41 -1.60 1.38
C THR A 231 -14.61 -1.22 2.24
N SER A 232 -14.75 -1.80 3.43
CA SER A 232 -15.82 -1.48 4.38
C SER A 232 -15.75 -0.01 4.81
N SER A 233 -14.56 0.51 5.12
CA SER A 233 -14.37 1.91 5.55
C SER A 233 -14.76 2.94 4.48
N ILE A 234 -14.77 2.58 3.19
CA ILE A 234 -15.20 3.48 2.10
C ILE A 234 -16.67 3.32 1.69
N GLN A 235 -17.36 2.27 2.17
CA GLN A 235 -18.77 2.00 1.84
C GLN A 235 -19.75 2.71 2.79
N VAL A 236 -19.28 3.19 3.94
CA VAL A 236 -20.10 3.93 4.90
C VAL A 236 -20.56 5.27 4.30
N GLN A 237 -21.78 5.70 4.64
CA GLN A 237 -22.36 6.97 4.17
C GLN A 237 -21.40 8.14 4.42
N THR A 238 -20.82 8.18 5.61
CA THR A 238 -19.70 9.05 6.01
C THR A 238 -18.41 8.24 5.96
N ILE A 239 -17.49 8.57 5.05
CA ILE A 239 -16.18 7.95 4.99
C ILE A 239 -15.34 8.53 6.11
N ASP A 240 -14.85 7.68 7.02
CA ASP A 240 -13.89 8.06 8.03
C ASP A 240 -12.48 8.09 7.41
N ALA A 241 -11.94 9.29 7.24
CA ALA A 241 -10.63 9.50 6.64
C ALA A 241 -9.50 8.89 7.46
N PHE A 242 -9.59 9.00 8.78
CA PHE A 242 -8.59 8.50 9.71
C PHE A 242 -8.49 6.97 9.62
N ASP A 243 -9.63 6.28 9.68
CA ASP A 243 -9.67 4.81 9.57
C ASP A 243 -9.16 4.30 8.22
N VAL A 244 -9.51 4.97 7.12
CA VAL A 244 -8.99 4.60 5.79
C VAL A 244 -7.48 4.79 5.72
N GLY A 245 -6.97 5.91 6.22
CA GLY A 245 -5.52 6.17 6.30
C GLY A 245 -4.79 5.06 7.06
N LYS A 246 -5.34 4.62 8.20
CA LYS A 246 -4.77 3.55 9.02
C LYS A 246 -4.86 2.18 8.36
N CYS A 247 -5.98 1.85 7.70
CA CYS A 247 -6.07 0.64 6.88
C CYS A 247 -5.01 0.63 5.76
N ALA A 248 -4.80 1.76 5.10
CA ALA A 248 -3.79 1.89 4.05
C ALA A 248 -2.36 1.71 4.62
N CYS A 249 -2.06 2.27 5.79
CA CYS A 249 -0.78 2.05 6.48
C CYS A 249 -0.56 0.57 6.83
N VAL A 250 -1.59 -0.14 7.31
CA VAL A 250 -1.48 -1.59 7.56
C VAL A 250 -1.18 -2.34 6.27
N ILE A 251 -1.92 -2.07 5.19
CA ILE A 251 -1.65 -2.70 3.89
C ILE A 251 -0.23 -2.39 3.42
N GLN A 252 0.24 -1.16 3.59
CA GLN A 252 1.61 -0.78 3.24
C GLN A 252 2.65 -1.60 4.01
N GLY A 253 2.53 -1.71 5.33
CA GLY A 253 3.46 -2.54 6.12
C GLY A 253 3.40 -4.04 5.77
N LEU A 254 2.25 -4.53 5.32
CA LEU A 254 2.11 -5.91 4.82
C LEU A 254 2.75 -6.14 3.45
N THR A 255 2.97 -5.09 2.65
CA THR A 255 3.56 -5.23 1.30
C THR A 255 5.07 -5.43 1.32
N ASP A 256 5.72 -5.33 2.47
CA ASP A 256 7.16 -5.56 2.62
C ASP A 256 7.55 -7.04 2.60
N ALA A 257 6.64 -7.96 2.86
CA ALA A 257 6.87 -9.38 2.60
C ALA A 257 6.21 -9.87 1.31
N ASP A 258 7.01 -10.57 0.50
CA ASP A 258 6.57 -11.19 -0.74
C ASP A 258 5.43 -12.21 -0.51
N GLU A 259 5.44 -12.88 0.64
CA GLU A 259 4.42 -13.88 1.03
C GLU A 259 3.01 -13.29 1.13
N VAL A 260 2.87 -12.02 1.53
CA VAL A 260 1.59 -11.31 1.65
C VAL A 260 1.31 -10.42 0.44
N LEU A 261 2.36 -9.86 -0.18
CA LEU A 261 2.25 -9.06 -1.40
C LEU A 261 1.55 -9.83 -2.52
N GLN A 262 1.96 -11.08 -2.81
CA GLN A 262 1.35 -11.86 -3.89
C GLN A 262 -0.14 -12.13 -3.65
N PRO A 263 -0.58 -12.59 -2.45
CA PRO A 263 -1.99 -12.67 -2.12
C PRO A 263 -2.75 -11.33 -2.20
N LEU A 264 -2.18 -10.22 -1.75
CA LEU A 264 -2.81 -8.88 -1.88
C LEU A 264 -3.12 -8.55 -3.35
N LEU A 265 -2.16 -8.80 -4.24
CA LEU A 265 -2.33 -8.56 -5.67
C LEU A 265 -3.39 -9.48 -6.28
N LYS A 266 -3.37 -10.78 -5.94
CA LYS A 266 -4.41 -11.74 -6.36
C LYS A 266 -5.79 -11.34 -5.85
N ALA A 267 -5.87 -10.72 -4.68
CA ALA A 267 -7.10 -10.18 -4.09
C ALA A 267 -7.49 -8.79 -4.63
N ASN A 268 -6.90 -8.34 -5.74
CA ASN A 268 -7.20 -7.08 -6.42
C ASN A 268 -6.85 -5.80 -5.62
N ALA A 269 -5.80 -5.83 -4.80
CA ALA A 269 -5.37 -4.66 -4.01
C ALA A 269 -5.31 -3.36 -4.83
N ILE A 270 -4.70 -3.39 -6.01
CA ILE A 270 -4.57 -2.21 -6.90
C ILE A 270 -5.94 -1.59 -7.21
N LYS A 271 -6.94 -2.42 -7.56
CA LYS A 271 -8.30 -1.96 -7.87
C LYS A 271 -8.97 -1.39 -6.64
N THR A 272 -8.86 -2.08 -5.50
CA THR A 272 -9.47 -1.64 -4.24
C THR A 272 -8.91 -0.29 -3.81
N ILE A 273 -7.58 -0.16 -3.75
CA ILE A 273 -6.91 1.08 -3.35
C ILE A 273 -7.24 2.22 -4.31
N THR A 274 -7.21 1.97 -5.63
CA THR A 274 -7.58 3.01 -6.61
C THR A 274 -9.03 3.47 -6.44
N LYS A 275 -9.95 2.55 -6.18
CA LYS A 275 -11.35 2.89 -5.88
C LYS A 275 -11.49 3.67 -4.59
N SER A 276 -10.70 3.36 -3.55
CA SER A 276 -10.66 4.15 -2.32
C SER A 276 -10.20 5.57 -2.60
N ILE A 277 -9.12 5.77 -3.36
CA ILE A 277 -8.66 7.12 -3.77
C ILE A 277 -9.82 7.86 -4.48
N LEU A 278 -10.43 7.22 -5.48
CA LEU A 278 -11.52 7.82 -6.24
C LEU A 278 -12.73 8.19 -5.36
N ALA A 279 -13.02 7.40 -4.32
CA ALA A 279 -14.11 7.69 -3.40
C ALA A 279 -13.86 8.97 -2.59
N PHE A 280 -12.62 9.20 -2.14
CA PHE A 280 -12.22 10.45 -1.46
C PHE A 280 -12.21 11.62 -2.41
N THR A 281 -11.57 11.49 -3.57
CA THR A 281 -11.37 12.62 -4.48
C THR A 281 -12.69 13.08 -5.09
N LYS A 282 -13.69 12.20 -5.24
CA LYS A 282 -15.05 12.63 -5.64
C LYS A 282 -15.72 13.56 -4.62
N ARG A 283 -15.26 13.56 -3.37
CA ARG A 283 -15.72 14.45 -2.29
C ARG A 283 -14.77 15.66 -2.12
N ALA A 284 -13.87 15.93 -3.08
CA ALA A 284 -12.84 16.97 -3.06
C ALA A 284 -13.31 18.35 -2.57
N ALA A 285 -14.52 18.77 -2.93
CA ALA A 285 -15.03 20.10 -2.61
C ALA A 285 -15.16 20.40 -1.09
N SER A 286 -15.12 19.37 -0.24
CA SER A 286 -15.29 19.50 1.21
C SER A 286 -14.28 18.66 1.99
N LEU A 287 -13.11 18.33 1.41
CA LEU A 287 -12.15 17.51 2.13
C LEU A 287 -11.50 18.31 3.26
N ASP A 288 -11.61 17.75 4.46
CA ASP A 288 -10.82 18.16 5.60
C ASP A 288 -9.35 17.70 5.45
N GLN A 289 -8.51 18.17 6.38
CA GLN A 289 -7.08 17.85 6.39
C GLN A 289 -6.82 16.35 6.56
N GLU A 290 -7.69 15.62 7.25
CA GLU A 290 -7.59 14.18 7.46
C GLU A 290 -7.82 13.43 6.14
N SER A 291 -8.84 13.81 5.38
CA SER A 291 -9.15 13.23 4.07
C SER A 291 -8.05 13.49 3.05
N ILE A 292 -7.47 14.69 3.07
CA ILE A 292 -6.29 15.04 2.27
C ILE A 292 -5.11 14.12 2.63
N THR A 293 -4.90 13.87 3.92
CA THR A 293 -3.83 12.98 4.40
C THR A 293 -4.06 11.53 3.99
N ALA A 294 -5.28 11.01 4.18
CA ALA A 294 -5.67 9.67 3.77
C ALA A 294 -5.49 9.46 2.25
N THR A 295 -5.88 10.45 1.44
CA THR A 295 -5.69 10.45 -0.01
C THR A 295 -4.22 10.33 -0.38
N ALA A 296 -3.34 11.12 0.26
CA ALA A 296 -1.90 11.06 0.01
C ALA A 296 -1.29 9.69 0.41
N ILE A 297 -1.72 9.11 1.54
CA ILE A 297 -1.30 7.76 1.97
C ILE A 297 -1.72 6.72 0.94
N LEU A 298 -2.96 6.75 0.46
CA LEU A 298 -3.45 5.81 -0.56
C LEU A 298 -2.70 5.93 -1.88
N PHE A 299 -2.37 7.15 -2.33
CA PHE A 299 -1.53 7.36 -3.51
C PHE A 299 -0.12 6.79 -3.30
N SER A 300 0.49 7.04 -2.14
CA SER A 300 1.81 6.49 -1.77
C SER A 300 1.79 4.95 -1.81
N LEU A 301 0.78 4.33 -1.20
CA LEU A 301 0.58 2.87 -1.22
C LEU A 301 0.38 2.34 -2.64
N LEU A 302 -0.47 2.97 -3.46
CA LEU A 302 -0.68 2.55 -4.84
C LEU A 302 0.61 2.62 -5.66
N ARG A 303 1.40 3.69 -5.47
CA ARG A 303 2.70 3.84 -6.13
C ARG A 303 3.64 2.72 -5.70
N HIS A 304 3.74 2.47 -4.40
CA HIS A 304 4.57 1.40 -3.85
C HIS A 304 4.23 0.04 -4.47
N LEU A 305 2.93 -0.29 -4.59
CA LEU A 305 2.48 -1.51 -5.24
C LEU A 305 2.81 -1.56 -6.74
N LEU A 306 2.66 -0.44 -7.46
CA LEU A 306 3.02 -0.36 -8.88
C LEU A 306 4.53 -0.39 -9.13
N ASP A 307 5.34 0.00 -8.15
CA ASP A 307 6.80 -0.08 -8.19
C ASP A 307 7.30 -1.50 -7.88
N LYS A 308 6.70 -2.17 -6.89
CA LYS A 308 7.01 -3.57 -6.56
C LYS A 308 6.45 -4.59 -7.55
N THR A 309 5.42 -4.23 -8.30
CA THR A 309 4.85 -5.12 -9.31
C THR A 309 5.27 -4.70 -10.73
N PRO A 310 6.20 -5.42 -11.38
CA PRO A 310 6.54 -5.14 -12.77
C PRO A 310 5.41 -5.51 -13.76
N GLY A 311 4.23 -5.87 -13.26
CA GLY A 311 3.11 -6.37 -14.05
C GLY A 311 2.30 -5.27 -14.73
N LEU A 312 2.24 -5.33 -16.06
CA LEU A 312 1.35 -4.50 -16.90
C LEU A 312 -0.12 -4.56 -16.44
N SER A 313 -0.55 -5.72 -15.93
CA SER A 313 -1.89 -5.93 -15.41
C SER A 313 -2.23 -4.97 -14.26
N SER A 314 -1.28 -4.69 -13.37
CA SER A 314 -1.49 -3.75 -12.26
C SER A 314 -1.76 -2.34 -12.77
N ALA A 315 -0.96 -1.86 -13.72
CA ALA A 315 -1.16 -0.53 -14.31
C ALA A 315 -2.49 -0.42 -15.07
N VAL A 316 -2.85 -1.43 -15.87
CA VAL A 316 -4.17 -1.49 -16.55
C VAL A 316 -5.30 -1.48 -15.53
N GLN A 317 -5.17 -2.27 -14.46
CA GLN A 317 -6.18 -2.36 -13.39
C GLN A 317 -6.37 -1.02 -12.68
N ALA A 318 -5.29 -0.30 -12.35
CA ALA A 318 -5.35 1.02 -11.74
C ALA A 318 -6.06 2.04 -12.66
N VAL A 319 -5.67 2.10 -13.94
CA VAL A 319 -6.29 3.03 -14.90
C VAL A 319 -7.78 2.72 -15.07
N LYS A 320 -8.14 1.46 -15.30
CA LYS A 320 -9.55 1.02 -15.42
C LYS A 320 -10.36 1.21 -14.14
N ALA A 321 -9.72 1.21 -12.98
CA ALA A 321 -10.37 1.48 -11.69
C ALA A 321 -10.60 2.98 -11.44
N GLY A 322 -10.13 3.86 -12.33
CA GLY A 322 -10.42 5.30 -12.29
C GLY A 322 -9.27 6.17 -11.79
N LEU A 323 -8.03 5.68 -11.82
CA LEU A 323 -6.86 6.45 -11.36
C LEU A 323 -6.74 7.84 -12.01
N LEU A 324 -6.97 7.96 -13.33
CA LEU A 324 -6.89 9.27 -13.99
C LEU A 324 -7.99 10.23 -13.53
N PHE A 325 -9.19 9.72 -13.23
CA PHE A 325 -10.27 10.54 -12.66
C PHE A 325 -9.89 11.05 -11.28
N ALA A 326 -9.34 10.15 -10.45
CA ALA A 326 -8.91 10.50 -9.10
C ALA A 326 -7.80 11.56 -9.10
N LEU A 327 -6.82 11.45 -10.00
CA LEU A 327 -5.76 12.45 -10.17
C LEU A 327 -6.35 13.83 -10.52
N VAL A 328 -7.22 13.90 -11.53
CA VAL A 328 -7.85 15.15 -11.95
C VAL A 328 -8.71 15.75 -10.83
N ASP A 329 -9.44 14.93 -10.09
CA ASP A 329 -10.24 15.37 -8.94
C ASP A 329 -9.38 15.89 -7.77
N THR A 330 -8.11 15.50 -7.72
CA THR A 330 -7.18 15.98 -6.70
C THR A 330 -6.56 17.33 -7.08
N PHE A 331 -6.51 17.72 -8.36
CA PHE A 331 -5.82 18.94 -8.81
C PHE A 331 -6.28 20.22 -8.09
N PRO A 332 -7.58 20.46 -7.85
CA PRO A 332 -8.02 21.64 -7.09
C PRO A 332 -7.47 21.71 -5.66
N LEU A 333 -7.02 20.58 -5.10
CA LEU A 333 -6.50 20.48 -3.74
C LEU A 333 -5.01 20.79 -3.66
N PHE A 334 -4.27 20.76 -4.78
CA PHE A 334 -2.80 20.92 -4.80
C PHE A 334 -2.29 22.18 -4.08
N PRO A 335 -2.94 23.35 -4.20
CA PRO A 335 -2.53 24.53 -3.45
C PRO A 335 -2.51 24.32 -1.93
N GLN A 336 -3.37 23.45 -1.40
CA GLN A 336 -3.53 23.14 0.03
C GLN A 336 -2.59 22.02 0.52
N LEU A 337 -2.05 21.22 -0.41
CA LEU A 337 -1.16 20.12 -0.08
C LEU A 337 0.22 20.66 0.34
N ASP A 338 0.77 20.15 1.44
CA ASP A 338 2.20 20.32 1.75
C ASP A 338 3.11 19.54 0.78
N LEU A 339 4.42 19.77 0.87
CA LEU A 339 5.40 19.15 -0.04
C LEU A 339 5.41 17.62 0.04
N VAL A 340 5.18 17.04 1.22
CA VAL A 340 5.17 15.59 1.42
C VAL A 340 3.97 14.99 0.69
N LYS A 341 2.79 15.58 0.86
CA LYS A 341 1.55 15.14 0.20
C LYS A 341 1.63 15.33 -1.32
N ARG A 342 2.16 16.46 -1.81
CA ARG A 342 2.42 16.66 -3.24
C ARG A 342 3.37 15.60 -3.79
N GLY A 343 4.41 15.24 -3.01
CA GLY A 343 5.37 14.20 -3.35
C GLY A 343 4.77 12.79 -3.48
N ALA A 344 3.62 12.52 -2.87
CA ALA A 344 2.91 11.25 -3.04
C ALA A 344 2.12 11.20 -4.36
N ILE A 345 1.57 12.33 -4.81
CA ILE A 345 0.59 12.39 -5.90
C ILE A 345 1.23 12.77 -7.24
N LEU A 346 2.08 13.81 -7.24
CA LEU A 346 2.70 14.33 -8.46
C LEU A 346 3.47 13.28 -9.27
N PRO A 347 4.23 12.35 -8.65
CA PRO A 347 4.95 11.32 -9.38
C PRO A 347 4.07 10.44 -10.26
N PHE A 348 2.76 10.36 -10.04
CA PHE A 348 1.89 9.60 -10.93
C PHE A 348 1.87 10.17 -12.35
N VAL A 349 1.71 11.48 -12.48
CA VAL A 349 1.63 12.15 -13.78
C VAL A 349 3.00 12.42 -14.37
N THR A 350 4.04 12.59 -13.54
CA THR A 350 5.40 12.87 -14.02
C THR A 350 6.26 11.62 -14.24
N HIS A 351 6.03 10.51 -13.53
CA HIS A 351 6.94 9.36 -13.59
C HIS A 351 6.20 8.03 -13.76
N VAL A 352 5.27 7.69 -12.87
CA VAL A 352 4.67 6.35 -12.75
C VAL A 352 3.77 6.02 -13.94
N LEU A 353 2.89 6.90 -14.39
CA LEU A 353 2.01 6.61 -15.54
C LEU A 353 2.72 6.77 -16.89
N PRO A 354 3.55 7.81 -17.11
CA PRO A 354 4.34 7.92 -18.34
C PRO A 354 5.14 6.67 -18.65
N ARG A 355 5.79 6.03 -17.66
CA ARG A 355 6.56 4.78 -17.89
C ARG A 355 5.72 3.62 -18.43
N PHE A 356 4.40 3.63 -18.19
CA PHE A 356 3.52 2.56 -18.65
C PHE A 356 2.86 2.85 -20.01
N THR A 357 2.95 4.08 -20.52
CA THR A 357 2.36 4.42 -21.84
C THR A 357 3.11 3.81 -23.03
N VAL A 358 4.26 3.16 -22.79
CA VAL A 358 4.93 2.32 -23.81
C VAL A 358 4.32 0.93 -23.93
N TYR A 359 3.35 0.57 -23.09
CA TYR A 359 2.62 -0.68 -23.17
C TYR A 359 1.23 -0.42 -23.73
N PRO A 360 0.93 -0.90 -24.94
CA PRO A 360 -0.35 -0.63 -25.61
C PRO A 360 -1.60 -0.89 -24.77
N PRO A 361 -1.73 -1.98 -23.97
CA PRO A 361 -2.93 -2.20 -23.16
C PRO A 361 -3.16 -1.12 -22.10
N VAL A 362 -2.08 -0.57 -21.55
CA VAL A 362 -2.17 0.53 -20.58
C VAL A 362 -2.48 1.83 -21.31
N LEU A 363 -1.81 2.08 -22.43
CA LEU A 363 -2.02 3.26 -23.27
C LEU A 363 -3.47 3.36 -23.77
N GLU A 364 -4.03 2.27 -24.29
CA GLU A 364 -5.44 2.20 -24.72
C GLU A 364 -6.40 2.49 -23.54
N ALA A 365 -6.15 1.90 -22.37
CA ALA A 365 -6.94 2.17 -21.18
C ALA A 365 -6.87 3.65 -20.78
N MET A 366 -5.68 4.26 -20.84
CA MET A 366 -5.49 5.69 -20.55
C MET A 366 -6.21 6.57 -21.55
N VAL A 367 -6.10 6.29 -22.86
CA VAL A 367 -6.80 7.03 -23.92
C VAL A 367 -8.32 6.98 -23.71
N ALA A 368 -8.85 5.80 -23.38
CA ALA A 368 -10.27 5.64 -23.08
C ALA A 368 -10.69 6.50 -21.87
N SER A 369 -9.92 6.48 -20.78
CA SER A 369 -10.17 7.31 -19.60
C SER A 369 -10.04 8.82 -19.88
N VAL A 370 -9.02 9.26 -20.64
CA VAL A 370 -8.82 10.67 -21.01
C VAL A 370 -9.99 11.20 -21.85
N ARG A 371 -10.49 10.41 -22.80
CA ARG A 371 -11.67 10.80 -23.60
C ARG A 371 -12.89 11.06 -22.71
N GLN A 372 -13.13 10.18 -21.73
CA GLN A 372 -14.23 10.35 -20.77
C GLN A 372 -14.03 11.58 -19.86
N ILE A 373 -12.81 11.83 -19.38
CA ILE A 373 -12.50 13.03 -18.57
C ILE A 373 -12.74 14.30 -19.36
N THR A 374 -12.25 14.36 -20.60
CA THR A 374 -12.37 15.55 -21.47
C THR A 374 -13.82 15.90 -21.75
N SER A 375 -14.69 14.90 -21.94
CA SER A 375 -16.13 15.13 -22.13
C SER A 375 -16.85 15.63 -20.88
N LEU A 376 -16.32 15.37 -19.69
CA LEU A 376 -17.01 15.65 -18.43
C LEU A 376 -16.47 16.89 -17.69
N ARG A 377 -15.19 17.24 -17.87
CA ARG A 377 -14.48 18.15 -16.95
C ARG A 377 -13.42 18.99 -17.68
N MET A 378 -13.84 20.07 -18.33
CA MET A 378 -12.94 21.07 -18.92
C MET A 378 -12.40 22.11 -17.90
N ALA A 379 -12.82 22.06 -16.63
CA ALA A 379 -12.44 23.03 -15.61
C ALA A 379 -11.13 22.68 -14.86
N ILE A 380 -10.08 22.23 -15.57
CA ILE A 380 -8.73 21.96 -14.99
C ILE A 380 -7.98 23.30 -14.70
N GLY A 381 -8.70 24.41 -14.55
CA GLY A 381 -8.18 25.76 -14.79
C GLY A 381 -7.66 26.57 -13.59
N THR A 382 -7.51 26.01 -12.38
CA THR A 382 -7.15 26.83 -11.20
C THR A 382 -5.68 26.83 -10.82
N ASP A 383 -4.91 25.78 -11.14
CA ASP A 383 -3.46 25.72 -10.87
C ASP A 383 -2.69 25.59 -12.19
N ARG A 384 -1.96 26.66 -12.56
CA ARG A 384 -1.16 26.71 -13.79
C ARG A 384 -0.09 25.64 -13.83
N VAL A 385 0.55 25.33 -12.70
CA VAL A 385 1.65 24.36 -12.64
C VAL A 385 1.12 22.95 -12.89
N MET A 386 0.04 22.58 -12.20
CA MET A 386 -0.59 21.27 -12.41
C MET A 386 -1.23 21.14 -13.79
N GLY A 387 -1.81 22.23 -14.29
CA GLY A 387 -2.31 22.30 -15.67
C GLY A 387 -1.23 21.99 -16.69
N ASP A 388 -0.07 22.64 -16.61
CA ASP A 388 1.05 22.45 -17.54
C ASP A 388 1.60 21.01 -17.50
N ILE A 389 1.74 20.44 -16.30
CA ILE A 389 2.19 19.05 -16.11
C ILE A 389 1.18 18.07 -16.70
N TRP A 390 -0.12 18.28 -16.44
CA TRP A 390 -1.18 17.43 -16.97
C TRP A 390 -1.25 17.51 -18.50
N LEU A 391 -1.19 18.70 -19.08
CA LEU A 391 -1.19 18.89 -20.54
C LEU A 391 0.03 18.21 -21.19
N THR A 392 1.19 18.29 -20.54
CA THR A 392 2.40 17.56 -20.99
C THR A 392 2.17 16.05 -20.97
N PHE A 393 1.56 15.52 -19.91
CA PHE A 393 1.18 14.11 -19.82
C PHE A 393 0.18 13.69 -20.91
N LEU A 394 -0.85 14.50 -21.17
CA LEU A 394 -1.82 14.24 -22.24
C LEU A 394 -1.15 14.24 -23.63
N LYS A 395 -0.21 15.15 -23.87
CA LYS A 395 0.58 15.18 -25.11
C LYS A 395 1.38 13.88 -25.29
N ILE A 396 1.98 13.35 -24.23
CA ILE A 396 2.70 12.06 -24.26
C ILE A 396 1.75 10.91 -24.64
N ILE A 397 0.57 10.84 -24.01
CA ILE A 397 -0.45 9.84 -24.35
C ILE A 397 -0.84 9.94 -25.83
N ALA A 398 -1.14 11.15 -26.31
CA ALA A 398 -1.58 11.37 -27.68
C ALA A 398 -0.51 10.97 -28.71
N VAL A 399 0.75 11.39 -28.50
CA VAL A 399 1.89 11.05 -29.38
C VAL A 399 2.11 9.54 -29.42
N ARG A 400 2.15 8.88 -28.26
CA ARG A 400 2.36 7.42 -28.18
C ARG A 400 1.19 6.65 -28.79
N HIS A 401 -0.04 7.10 -28.58
CA HIS A 401 -1.23 6.46 -29.17
C HIS A 401 -1.27 6.62 -30.69
N HIS A 402 -0.88 7.77 -31.22
CA HIS A 402 -0.75 7.96 -32.66
C HIS A 402 0.31 7.02 -33.26
N ALA A 403 1.48 6.88 -32.62
CA ALA A 403 2.51 5.93 -33.03
C ALA A 403 2.00 4.48 -33.01
N PHE A 404 1.20 4.12 -31.99
CA PHE A 404 0.58 2.81 -31.88
C PHE A 404 -0.39 2.54 -33.04
N LEU A 405 -1.29 3.47 -33.33
CA LEU A 405 -2.24 3.34 -34.45
C LEU A 405 -1.55 3.26 -35.81
N ALA A 406 -0.47 4.02 -36.00
CA ALA A 406 0.34 3.95 -37.22
C ALA A 406 0.96 2.56 -37.40
N GLU A 407 1.47 1.95 -36.32
CA GLU A 407 2.01 0.59 -36.37
C GLU A 407 0.92 -0.46 -36.64
N GLU A 408 -0.24 -0.34 -35.97
CA GLU A 408 -1.38 -1.23 -36.22
C GLU A 408 -1.87 -1.18 -37.67
N SER A 409 -1.77 -0.01 -38.31
CA SER A 409 -2.20 0.22 -39.70
C SER A 409 -1.25 -0.42 -40.71
N LYS A 410 0.07 -0.48 -40.44
CA LYS A 410 1.06 -1.16 -41.32
C LYS A 410 0.77 -2.66 -41.48
N GLY A 411 0.14 -3.27 -40.47
CA GLY A 411 -0.24 -4.68 -40.47
C GLY A 411 -1.66 -4.98 -40.95
N ALA A 412 -2.49 -3.96 -41.21
CA ALA A 412 -3.92 -4.16 -41.51
C ALA A 412 -4.15 -4.87 -42.87
N ASN A 413 -3.29 -4.62 -43.85
CA ASN A 413 -3.40 -5.17 -45.21
C ASN A 413 -2.50 -6.40 -45.44
N LYS A 414 -1.80 -6.88 -44.41
CA LYS A 414 -0.94 -8.06 -44.52
C LYS A 414 -1.65 -9.24 -43.89
N ASN A 415 -1.46 -10.42 -44.49
CA ASN A 415 -1.81 -11.66 -43.81
C ASN A 415 -0.95 -11.75 -42.56
N ASN A 416 -1.59 -11.91 -41.41
CA ASN A 416 -0.91 -12.12 -40.14
C ASN A 416 -0.78 -13.62 -39.92
N GLU A 417 0.29 -14.04 -39.26
CA GLU A 417 0.42 -15.40 -38.78
C GLU A 417 -0.06 -15.48 -37.33
N CYS A 418 -0.75 -16.56 -36.98
CA CYS A 418 -1.10 -16.87 -35.60
C CYS A 418 0.17 -16.88 -34.75
N GLN A 419 0.17 -16.12 -33.66
CA GLN A 419 1.37 -15.96 -32.84
C GLN A 419 1.63 -17.13 -31.88
N ASN A 420 0.73 -18.11 -31.82
CA ASN A 420 1.02 -19.38 -31.19
C ASN A 420 1.95 -20.18 -32.11
N GLU A 421 3.17 -20.47 -31.62
CA GLU A 421 4.20 -21.22 -32.35
C GLU A 421 3.72 -22.54 -32.97
N ARG A 422 2.74 -23.20 -32.35
CA ARG A 422 2.18 -24.49 -32.80
C ARG A 422 1.08 -24.33 -33.86
N CYS A 423 0.50 -23.14 -34.01
CA CYS A 423 -0.63 -22.94 -34.91
C CYS A 423 -0.17 -22.69 -36.35
N GLY A 424 0.74 -21.74 -36.57
CA GLY A 424 1.29 -21.41 -37.90
C GLY A 424 0.27 -20.97 -38.96
N LYS A 425 -1.02 -20.83 -38.62
CA LYS A 425 -2.06 -20.41 -39.57
C LYS A 425 -1.85 -18.96 -39.97
N ILE A 426 -1.97 -18.68 -41.27
CA ILE A 426 -1.85 -17.34 -41.86
C ILE A 426 -3.22 -16.93 -42.42
N ASP A 427 -3.71 -15.76 -42.02
CA ASP A 427 -5.05 -15.26 -42.38
C ASP A 427 -5.09 -13.71 -42.25
N HIS A 428 -6.21 -13.09 -42.59
CA HIS A 428 -6.43 -11.66 -42.39
C HIS A 428 -6.53 -11.32 -40.89
N LYS A 429 -6.07 -10.12 -40.51
CA LYS A 429 -6.09 -9.62 -39.12
C LYS A 429 -7.46 -9.79 -38.42
N LYS A 430 -8.55 -9.64 -39.18
CA LYS A 430 -9.94 -9.74 -38.67
C LYS A 430 -10.37 -11.17 -38.31
N ALA A 431 -9.69 -12.19 -38.83
CA ALA A 431 -9.96 -13.59 -38.53
C ALA A 431 -9.37 -14.04 -37.18
N TYR A 432 -8.48 -13.23 -36.60
CA TYR A 432 -7.83 -13.53 -35.33
C TYR A 432 -8.52 -12.84 -34.16
N LYS A 433 -8.53 -13.51 -33.00
CA LYS A 433 -8.87 -12.93 -31.71
C LYS A 433 -7.62 -12.31 -31.05
N LYS A 434 -7.81 -11.25 -30.27
CA LYS A 434 -6.74 -10.64 -29.46
C LYS A 434 -6.60 -11.39 -28.13
N CYS A 435 -5.36 -11.61 -27.68
CA CYS A 435 -5.04 -12.15 -26.36
C CYS A 435 -5.77 -11.38 -25.27
N SER A 436 -6.58 -12.08 -24.49
CA SER A 436 -7.36 -11.51 -23.38
C SER A 436 -6.45 -10.88 -22.32
N ARG A 437 -5.22 -11.39 -22.19
CA ARG A 437 -4.23 -10.95 -21.21
C ARG A 437 -3.38 -9.78 -21.70
N CYS A 438 -2.70 -9.93 -22.83
CA CYS A 438 -1.76 -8.92 -23.32
C CYS A 438 -2.37 -7.94 -24.32
N GLY A 439 -3.59 -8.18 -24.84
CA GLY A 439 -4.28 -7.32 -25.80
C GLY A 439 -3.61 -7.18 -27.18
N LEU A 440 -2.41 -7.74 -27.35
CA LEU A 440 -1.56 -7.48 -28.51
C LEU A 440 -1.36 -8.70 -29.39
N ALA A 441 -1.40 -9.89 -28.80
CA ALA A 441 -1.17 -11.10 -29.56
C ALA A 441 -2.42 -11.58 -30.29
N TYR A 442 -2.23 -12.05 -31.52
CA TYR A 442 -3.31 -12.53 -32.38
C TYR A 442 -3.29 -14.06 -32.43
N TYR A 443 -4.44 -14.67 -32.11
CA TYR A 443 -4.61 -16.12 -32.09
C TYR A 443 -5.87 -16.54 -32.85
N PHE A 444 -5.84 -17.73 -33.43
CA PHE A 444 -6.92 -18.21 -34.31
C PHE A 444 -8.17 -18.61 -33.53
N ASN A 445 -8.02 -19.30 -32.39
CA ASN A 445 -9.13 -19.71 -31.52
C ASN A 445 -8.74 -19.78 -30.03
N GLU A 446 -9.72 -19.85 -29.12
CA GLU A 446 -9.47 -19.84 -27.66
C GLU A 446 -8.65 -21.05 -27.17
N GLU A 447 -8.73 -22.20 -27.85
CA GLU A 447 -7.91 -23.37 -27.51
C GLU A 447 -6.42 -23.11 -27.76
N THR A 448 -6.07 -22.37 -28.83
CA THR A 448 -4.70 -21.92 -29.06
C THR A 448 -4.21 -20.91 -28.02
N GLU A 449 -5.09 -20.20 -27.32
CA GLU A 449 -4.69 -19.34 -26.19
C GLU A 449 -4.36 -20.19 -24.94
N LYS A 450 -5.10 -21.28 -24.70
CA LYS A 450 -4.93 -22.14 -23.51
C LYS A 450 -3.70 -23.07 -23.57
N ASN A 451 -3.29 -23.50 -24.76
CA ASN A 451 -2.28 -24.56 -24.95
C ASN A 451 -0.79 -24.12 -24.87
N GLY A 452 -0.51 -22.94 -24.30
CA GLY A 452 0.86 -22.50 -23.99
C GLY A 452 1.31 -21.25 -24.76
N MET A 453 1.75 -20.23 -24.01
CA MET A 453 2.24 -18.94 -24.50
C MET A 453 3.73 -19.03 -24.88
N VAL A 454 4.03 -19.51 -26.08
CA VAL A 454 5.33 -19.18 -26.71
C VAL A 454 5.01 -18.27 -27.89
N TYR A 455 5.29 -16.99 -27.70
CA TYR A 455 5.08 -15.97 -28.73
C TYR A 455 6.29 -15.95 -29.65
N ARG A 456 6.09 -16.16 -30.96
CA ARG A 456 7.17 -16.02 -31.96
C ARG A 456 7.80 -14.63 -31.98
N LYS A 457 7.01 -13.60 -31.65
CA LYS A 457 7.43 -12.20 -31.66
C LYS A 457 6.63 -11.44 -30.62
N ASP A 458 7.31 -10.68 -29.76
CA ASP A 458 6.65 -9.88 -28.74
C ASP A 458 6.15 -8.57 -29.37
N PRO A 459 4.83 -8.38 -29.57
CA PRO A 459 4.28 -7.17 -30.17
C PRO A 459 4.55 -5.90 -29.34
N VAL A 460 4.86 -6.03 -28.04
CA VAL A 460 5.32 -4.90 -27.22
C VAL A 460 6.69 -4.41 -27.69
N GLN A 461 7.61 -5.33 -28.03
CA GLN A 461 8.94 -4.97 -28.52
C GLN A 461 8.86 -4.19 -29.83
N ASP A 462 7.99 -4.62 -30.76
CA ASP A 462 7.81 -3.95 -32.04
C ASP A 462 7.29 -2.52 -31.85
N PHE A 463 6.29 -2.33 -30.98
CA PHE A 463 5.79 -1.00 -30.67
C PHE A 463 6.86 -0.12 -30.02
N ILE A 464 7.60 -0.64 -29.04
CA ILE A 464 8.72 0.09 -28.40
C ILE A 464 9.78 0.45 -29.43
N ALA A 465 10.10 -0.44 -30.38
CA ALA A 465 11.07 -0.17 -31.43
C ALA A 465 10.60 0.96 -32.36
N THR A 466 9.34 0.92 -32.79
CA THR A 466 8.73 2.01 -33.59
C THR A 466 8.72 3.33 -32.84
N LEU A 467 8.37 3.31 -31.55
CA LEU A 467 8.37 4.51 -30.70
C LEU A 467 9.78 5.08 -30.54
N ALA A 468 10.77 4.22 -30.26
CA ALA A 468 12.17 4.60 -30.10
C ALA A 468 12.73 5.20 -31.39
N LYS A 469 12.42 4.60 -32.55
CA LYS A 469 12.81 5.18 -33.84
C LYS A 469 12.25 6.60 -34.02
N SER A 470 10.96 6.80 -33.75
CA SER A 470 10.31 8.11 -33.85
C SER A 470 10.92 9.15 -32.91
N ASP A 471 11.20 8.78 -31.67
CA ASP A 471 11.85 9.68 -30.70
C ASP A 471 13.30 10.01 -31.07
N ILE A 472 14.04 9.04 -31.61
CA ILE A 472 15.41 9.22 -32.11
C ILE A 472 15.43 10.16 -33.30
N GLU A 473 14.55 9.98 -34.29
CA GLU A 473 14.46 10.86 -35.46
C GLU A 473 14.22 12.32 -35.04
N ARG A 474 13.34 12.54 -34.05
CA ARG A 474 13.09 13.88 -33.50
C ARG A 474 14.30 14.46 -32.77
N MET A 475 15.10 13.64 -32.10
CA MET A 475 16.26 14.07 -31.30
C MET A 475 17.60 13.98 -32.03
N LEU A 476 17.61 13.57 -33.29
CA LEU A 476 18.83 13.29 -34.05
C LEU A 476 19.83 14.47 -34.09
N PRO A 477 19.42 15.74 -34.28
CA PRO A 477 20.35 16.86 -34.25
C PRO A 477 21.09 16.97 -32.89
N THR A 478 20.34 16.89 -31.79
CA THR A 478 20.90 16.93 -30.43
C THR A 478 21.81 15.75 -30.15
N LEU A 479 21.47 14.55 -30.65
CA LEU A 479 22.32 13.37 -30.48
C LEU A 479 23.64 13.48 -31.25
N ARG A 480 23.64 14.10 -32.44
CA ARG A 480 24.86 14.37 -33.21
C ARG A 480 25.76 15.37 -32.48
N GLU A 481 25.17 16.42 -31.91
CA GLU A 481 25.89 17.40 -31.08
C GLU A 481 26.47 16.77 -29.82
N GLU A 482 25.67 15.99 -29.08
CA GLU A 482 26.12 15.27 -27.88
C GLU A 482 27.27 14.31 -28.21
N ALA A 483 27.20 13.61 -29.34
CA ALA A 483 28.24 12.70 -29.81
C ALA A 483 29.54 13.46 -30.13
N ALA A 484 29.45 14.57 -30.87
CA ALA A 484 30.60 15.38 -31.22
C ALA A 484 31.28 15.99 -29.97
N GLN A 485 30.48 16.44 -29.00
CA GLN A 485 30.97 17.06 -27.78
C GLN A 485 31.63 16.06 -26.83
N HIS A 486 30.99 14.93 -26.55
CA HIS A 486 31.44 13.99 -25.52
C HIS A 486 32.36 12.88 -26.06
N TYR A 487 32.29 12.61 -27.37
CA TYR A 487 32.99 11.52 -28.01
C TYR A 487 33.60 11.92 -29.37
N PRO A 488 34.41 13.00 -29.44
CA PRO A 488 34.91 13.54 -30.71
C PRO A 488 35.76 12.56 -31.53
N ASN A 489 36.38 11.58 -30.87
CA ASN A 489 37.27 10.60 -31.49
C ASN A 489 36.55 9.32 -31.96
N HIS A 490 35.22 9.26 -31.82
CA HIS A 490 34.43 8.10 -32.20
C HIS A 490 33.54 8.44 -33.39
N PRO A 491 33.61 7.69 -34.51
CA PRO A 491 32.71 7.93 -35.63
C PRO A 491 31.26 7.66 -35.23
N LEU A 492 30.30 8.41 -35.78
CA LEU A 492 28.86 8.23 -35.49
C LEU A 492 28.38 6.79 -35.75
N THR A 493 28.94 6.12 -36.76
CA THR A 493 28.65 4.72 -37.08
C THR A 493 29.09 3.73 -35.99
N SER A 494 29.99 4.13 -35.08
CA SER A 494 30.40 3.36 -33.90
C SER A 494 29.58 3.69 -32.64
N MET A 495 28.55 4.52 -32.78
CA MET A 495 27.66 4.93 -31.69
C MET A 495 26.40 4.08 -31.65
N MET A 496 25.94 3.80 -30.44
CA MET A 496 24.60 3.30 -30.15
C MET A 496 23.74 4.41 -29.54
N VAL A 497 22.42 4.25 -29.68
CA VAL A 497 21.45 5.14 -29.04
C VAL A 497 20.73 4.40 -27.93
N LYS A 498 20.74 4.98 -26.72
CA LYS A 498 20.02 4.49 -25.56
C LYS A 498 18.78 5.35 -25.32
N VAL A 499 17.61 4.76 -25.44
CA VAL A 499 16.32 5.41 -25.15
C VAL A 499 15.82 4.89 -23.80
N ASN A 500 15.48 5.78 -22.87
CA ASN A 500 14.91 5.39 -21.58
C ASN A 500 13.50 5.97 -21.42
N TYR A 501 12.52 5.08 -21.33
CA TYR A 501 11.11 5.40 -21.15
C TYR A 501 10.64 5.41 -19.69
N CYS A 502 11.55 5.28 -18.72
CA CYS A 502 11.21 5.30 -17.29
C CYS A 502 10.85 6.70 -16.76
N ALA A 503 11.02 7.78 -17.55
CA ALA A 503 10.72 9.16 -17.18
C ALA A 503 9.55 9.75 -17.99
N MET A 504 9.04 10.92 -17.58
CA MET A 504 7.97 11.66 -18.27
C MET A 504 8.31 11.83 -19.76
N SER A 505 9.42 12.49 -20.01
CA SER A 505 10.02 12.64 -21.32
C SER A 505 11.04 11.52 -21.50
N PRO A 506 11.03 10.82 -22.65
CA PRO A 506 12.05 9.83 -22.92
C PRO A 506 13.42 10.51 -22.91
N THR A 507 14.38 9.96 -22.17
CA THR A 507 15.77 10.43 -22.27
C THR A 507 16.45 9.62 -23.35
N VAL A 508 16.94 10.30 -24.38
CA VAL A 508 17.69 9.68 -25.47
C VAL A 508 19.14 10.13 -25.33
N LYS A 509 20.05 9.16 -25.27
CA LYS A 509 21.50 9.40 -25.13
C LYS A 509 22.27 8.65 -26.20
N VAL A 510 23.40 9.21 -26.60
CA VAL A 510 24.36 8.55 -27.49
C VAL A 510 25.54 8.02 -26.68
N LEU A 511 25.99 6.79 -26.99
CA LEU A 511 27.13 6.15 -26.31
C LEU A 511 27.98 5.40 -27.34
N PRO A 512 29.31 5.38 -27.22
CA PRO A 512 30.15 4.47 -27.98
C PRO A 512 29.74 3.02 -27.70
N ILE A 513 29.64 2.20 -28.74
CA ILE A 513 29.30 0.78 -28.60
C ILE A 513 30.26 0.05 -27.64
N SER A 514 31.53 0.46 -27.60
CA SER A 514 32.54 -0.10 -26.69
C SER A 514 32.27 0.16 -25.19
N ARG A 515 31.43 1.14 -24.86
CA ARG A 515 31.02 1.46 -23.48
C ARG A 515 29.70 0.79 -23.08
N PHE A 516 29.15 -0.09 -23.93
CA PHE A 516 27.93 -0.80 -23.58
C PHE A 516 28.22 -1.86 -22.52
N GLU A 517 27.57 -1.70 -21.38
CA GLU A 517 27.51 -2.72 -20.33
C GLU A 517 26.07 -3.26 -20.27
N PRO A 518 25.86 -4.57 -20.48
CA PRO A 518 24.54 -5.15 -20.30
C PRO A 518 24.09 -5.02 -18.84
N ASP A 519 22.79 -4.84 -18.62
CA ASP A 519 22.24 -4.79 -17.26
C ASP A 519 22.54 -6.13 -16.58
N PRO A 520 23.16 -6.14 -15.38
CA PRO A 520 23.54 -7.37 -14.69
C PRO A 520 22.34 -8.27 -14.37
N ASN A 521 21.13 -7.72 -14.36
CA ASN A 521 19.89 -8.46 -14.12
C ASN A 521 19.25 -9.00 -15.42
N SER A 522 19.90 -8.85 -16.58
CA SER A 522 19.38 -9.36 -17.85
C SER A 522 19.39 -10.88 -17.88
N SER A 523 18.32 -11.49 -18.41
CA SER A 523 18.28 -12.93 -18.60
C SER A 523 19.33 -13.40 -19.62
N SER A 524 19.76 -14.67 -19.53
CA SER A 524 20.72 -15.25 -20.48
C SER A 524 20.25 -15.15 -21.94
N ALA A 525 18.95 -15.34 -22.19
CA ALA A 525 18.35 -15.16 -23.51
C ALA A 525 18.46 -13.70 -24.01
N CYS A 526 18.21 -12.72 -23.14
CA CYS A 526 18.38 -11.30 -23.45
C CYS A 526 19.86 -10.97 -23.76
N LEU A 527 20.80 -11.49 -22.96
CA LEU A 527 22.23 -11.31 -23.20
C LEU A 527 22.69 -11.92 -24.53
N HIS A 528 22.16 -13.09 -24.90
CA HIS A 528 22.45 -13.71 -26.19
C HIS A 528 21.94 -12.85 -27.36
N GLN A 529 20.70 -12.36 -27.27
CA GLN A 529 20.13 -11.44 -28.26
C GLN A 529 20.96 -10.16 -28.38
N ILE A 530 21.36 -9.56 -27.25
CA ILE A 530 22.23 -8.38 -27.19
C ILE A 530 23.55 -8.64 -27.92
N ARG A 531 24.23 -9.75 -27.64
CA ARG A 531 25.50 -10.11 -28.28
C ARG A 531 25.35 -10.31 -29.79
N PHE A 532 24.31 -11.04 -30.20
CA PHE A 532 24.02 -11.25 -31.62
C PHE A 532 23.81 -9.92 -32.37
N MET A 533 23.03 -9.00 -31.79
CA MET A 533 22.76 -7.70 -32.38
C MET A 533 24.02 -6.83 -32.44
N LEU A 534 24.81 -6.84 -31.36
CA LEU A 534 26.08 -6.14 -31.27
C LEU A 534 27.06 -6.60 -32.36
N GLU A 535 27.27 -7.91 -32.52
CA GLU A 535 28.14 -8.46 -33.55
C GLU A 535 27.70 -8.05 -34.96
N ARG A 536 26.39 -8.02 -35.21
CA ARG A 536 25.85 -7.68 -36.53
C ARG A 536 26.05 -6.21 -36.89
N VAL A 537 25.92 -5.32 -35.90
CA VAL A 537 26.19 -3.89 -36.04
C VAL A 537 27.69 -3.65 -36.24
N LEU A 538 28.55 -4.30 -35.46
CA LEU A 538 30.00 -4.18 -35.60
C LEU A 538 30.52 -4.66 -36.96
N LYS A 539 29.87 -5.67 -37.57
CA LYS A 539 30.21 -6.15 -38.91
C LYS A 539 29.76 -5.23 -40.05
N ASN A 540 28.76 -4.37 -39.83
CA ASN A 540 28.17 -3.50 -40.86
C ASN A 540 27.74 -2.14 -40.26
N PRO A 541 28.66 -1.35 -39.69
CA PRO A 541 28.35 -0.13 -38.93
C PRO A 541 27.76 0.99 -39.82
N GLU A 542 27.98 0.92 -41.14
CA GLU A 542 27.41 1.84 -42.13
C GLU A 542 25.95 1.55 -42.49
N LYS A 543 25.46 0.33 -42.20
CA LYS A 543 24.08 -0.10 -42.52
C LYS A 543 23.16 -0.04 -41.33
N TRP A 544 23.67 -0.31 -40.13
CA TRP A 544 22.86 -0.50 -38.94
C TRP A 544 23.30 0.41 -37.82
N THR A 545 22.33 1.02 -37.15
CA THR A 545 22.54 1.65 -35.85
C THR A 545 21.93 0.78 -34.76
N TRP A 546 22.69 0.53 -33.70
CA TRP A 546 22.19 -0.20 -32.55
C TRP A 546 21.37 0.71 -31.64
N VAL A 547 20.14 0.29 -31.34
CA VAL A 547 19.26 0.99 -30.41
C VAL A 547 18.93 0.09 -29.24
N VAL A 548 19.11 0.64 -28.03
CA VAL A 548 18.74 0.01 -26.76
C VAL A 548 17.64 0.85 -26.12
N ALA A 549 16.40 0.37 -26.20
CA ALA A 549 15.25 1.00 -25.57
C ALA A 549 14.94 0.32 -24.24
N ARG A 550 15.02 1.06 -23.13
CA ARG A 550 14.70 0.60 -21.78
C ARG A 550 13.33 1.10 -21.36
N SER A 551 12.50 0.20 -20.87
CA SER A 551 11.33 0.48 -20.05
C SER A 551 11.55 -0.09 -18.64
N CYS A 552 10.62 0.15 -17.71
CA CYS A 552 10.77 -0.34 -16.33
C CYS A 552 10.74 -1.87 -16.20
N ALA A 553 10.11 -2.58 -17.14
CA ALA A 553 9.98 -4.04 -17.08
C ALA A 553 10.78 -4.76 -18.17
N MET A 554 11.39 -4.01 -19.10
CA MET A 554 11.95 -4.60 -20.31
C MET A 554 13.11 -3.79 -20.88
N ILE A 555 14.10 -4.50 -21.41
CA ILE A 555 15.12 -3.94 -22.29
C ILE A 555 14.87 -4.52 -23.67
N THR A 556 14.53 -3.66 -24.62
CA THR A 556 14.36 -4.02 -26.03
C THR A 556 15.59 -3.55 -26.79
N THR A 557 16.24 -4.45 -27.50
CA THR A 557 17.33 -4.10 -28.41
C THR A 557 16.93 -4.39 -29.83
N PHE A 558 17.18 -3.43 -30.72
CA PHE A 558 16.88 -3.58 -32.13
C PHE A 558 17.92 -2.84 -32.98
N MET A 559 17.99 -3.22 -34.26
CA MET A 559 18.76 -2.52 -35.27
C MET A 559 17.77 -1.73 -36.12
N THR A 560 18.09 -0.47 -36.37
CA THR A 560 17.44 0.32 -37.41
C THR A 560 18.46 0.60 -38.51
N GLY A 561 18.00 1.02 -39.70
CA GLY A 561 18.89 1.54 -40.73
C GLY A 561 19.79 2.65 -40.17
N ASN A 562 20.86 2.99 -40.88
CA ASN A 562 21.78 4.03 -40.45
C ASN A 562 21.03 5.36 -40.21
N ILE A 563 20.81 5.71 -38.95
CA ILE A 563 20.13 6.96 -38.58
C ILE A 563 21.09 8.14 -38.66
N TRP A 564 22.38 7.88 -38.84
CA TRP A 564 23.44 8.89 -38.84
C TRP A 564 23.71 9.44 -40.24
N SER A 565 23.32 8.74 -41.29
CA SER A 565 23.21 9.28 -42.65
C SER A 565 21.97 10.15 -42.75
#